data_AF-A0A4Y8PSI9-F1
#
_entry.id   AF-A0A4Y8PSI9-F1
#
_cell.length_a   1.000
_cell.length_b   1.000
_cell.length_c   1.000
_cell.angle_alpha   90.00
_cell.angle_beta   90.00
_cell.angle_gamma   90.00
#
_symmetry.space_group_name_H-M   'P 1'
#
loop_
_entity.id
_entity.type
_entity.pdbx_description
1 polymer ?
#
loop_
_entity_poly.entity_id
_entity_poly.type
_entity_poly.pdbx_seq_one_letter_code
_entity_poly.pdbx_strand_id
1 'polypeptide(L)'
;MKLVEAFSVGVIEETMLNTWSAIGRAYEDIKIGEELVCFTNERQRLSFIVKQIMIYRKIISELNSGLTGELILMGDESFIGLETVSMLYREQ
;
A
#
# COMPACT_ATOMS: atom_id res chain seq x y z
N MET A 1 11.19 17.82 -0.62
CA MET A 1 10.24 16.80 -0.13
C MET A 1 10.80 15.46 -0.55
N LYS A 2 11.16 14.58 0.39
CA LYS A 2 11.78 13.28 0.07
C LYS A 2 10.69 12.22 0.21
N LEU A 3 10.31 11.60 -0.90
CA LEU A 3 9.41 10.46 -0.92
C LEU A 3 10.26 9.23 -0.67
N VAL A 4 9.95 8.48 0.39
CA VAL A 4 10.66 7.23 0.73
C VAL A 4 9.75 6.08 0.32
N GLU A 5 10.27 5.11 -0.44
CA GLU A 5 9.50 3.93 -0.80
C GLU A 5 9.18 3.14 0.47
N ALA A 6 7.91 3.01 0.82
CA ALA A 6 7.45 2.31 2.02
C ALA A 6 7.16 0.84 1.72
N PHE A 7 6.69 0.55 0.50
CA PHE A 7 6.24 -0.78 0.13
C PHE A 7 6.41 -1.01 -1.38
N SER A 8 7.24 -2.00 -1.73
CA SER A 8 7.38 -2.46 -3.11
C SER A 8 6.22 -3.38 -3.45
N VAL A 9 5.29 -2.91 -4.29
CA VAL A 9 4.12 -3.67 -4.74
C VAL A 9 4.49 -4.57 -5.91
N GLY A 10 4.23 -5.86 -5.78
CA GLY A 10 4.25 -6.78 -6.92
C GLY A 10 2.94 -6.70 -7.73
N VAL A 11 1.80 -6.69 -7.04
CA VAL A 11 0.45 -6.69 -7.63
C VAL A 11 -0.48 -5.87 -6.74
N ILE A 12 -1.30 -4.99 -7.35
CA ILE A 12 -2.49 -4.39 -6.74
C ILE A 12 -3.72 -4.93 -7.47
N GLU A 13 -4.65 -5.53 -6.72
CA GLU A 13 -5.92 -6.01 -7.24
C GLU A 13 -7.09 -5.31 -6.52
N GLU A 14 -8.04 -4.78 -7.28
CA GLU A 14 -9.31 -4.32 -6.71
C GLU A 14 -10.12 -5.55 -6.27
N THR A 15 -10.50 -5.60 -4.99
CA THR A 15 -11.21 -6.74 -4.40
C THR A 15 -12.71 -6.45 -4.23
N MET A 16 -13.04 -5.21 -3.89
CA MET A 16 -14.39 -4.67 -3.74
C MET A 16 -14.37 -3.18 -4.11
N LEU A 17 -15.55 -2.57 -4.26
CA LEU A 17 -15.65 -1.13 -4.49
C LEU A 17 -14.78 -0.39 -3.47
N ASN A 18 -13.83 0.41 -3.97
CA ASN A 18 -12.93 1.22 -3.14
C ASN A 18 -12.03 0.42 -2.19
N THR A 19 -11.75 -0.85 -2.49
CA THR A 19 -10.87 -1.71 -1.70
C THR A 19 -9.86 -2.44 -2.58
N TRP A 20 -8.59 -2.37 -2.20
CA TRP A 20 -7.47 -2.95 -2.94
C TRP A 20 -6.65 -3.90 -2.06
N SER A 21 -6.13 -4.98 -2.65
CA SER A 21 -5.11 -5.82 -2.01
C SER A 21 -3.75 -5.54 -2.67
N ALA A 22 -2.71 -5.33 -1.85
CA ALA A 22 -1.35 -5.11 -2.30
C ALA A 22 -0.39 -6.09 -1.60
N ILE A 23 0.31 -6.90 -2.39
CA ILE A 23 1.33 -7.83 -1.88
C ILE A 23 2.72 -7.27 -2.18
N GLY A 24 3.59 -7.26 -1.17
CA GLY A 24 4.87 -6.59 -1.29
C GLY A 24 5.75 -6.67 -0.07
N ARG A 25 6.92 -6.04 -0.19
CA ARG A 25 7.92 -5.95 0.89
C ARG A 25 7.89 -4.56 1.49
N ALA A 26 7.81 -4.50 2.82
CA ALA A 26 7.92 -3.27 3.58
C ALA A 26 9.39 -2.82 3.66
N TYR A 27 9.64 -1.55 3.38
CA TYR A 27 10.93 -0.90 3.61
C TYR A 27 10.94 -0.08 4.90
N GLU A 28 9.76 0.38 5.32
CA GLU A 28 9.50 1.05 6.60
C GLU A 28 8.42 0.28 7.37
N ASP A 29 8.29 0.54 8.67
CA ASP A 29 7.22 -0.05 9.47
C ASP A 29 5.86 0.54 9.03
N ILE A 30 4.86 -0.32 8.79
CA ILE A 30 3.52 0.09 8.34
C ILE A 30 2.47 -0.36 9.34
N LYS A 31 1.57 0.53 9.76
CA LYS A 31 0.50 0.23 10.72
C LYS A 31 -0.89 0.32 10.10
N ILE A 32 -1.82 -0.45 10.66
CA ILE A 32 -3.24 -0.27 10.36
C ILE A 32 -3.66 1.17 10.71
N GLY A 33 -4.35 1.82 9.78
CA GLY A 33 -4.82 3.20 9.89
C GLY A 33 -3.89 4.24 9.25
N GLU A 34 -2.67 3.87 8.85
CA GLU A 34 -1.77 4.78 8.17
C GLU A 34 -2.18 5.02 6.71
N GLU A 35 -1.81 6.20 6.19
CA GLU A 35 -2.00 6.58 4.80
C GLU A 35 -0.74 6.22 3.99
N LEU A 36 -0.92 5.40 2.96
CA LEU A 36 0.08 5.12 1.94
C LEU A 36 -0.26 5.91 0.68
N VAL A 37 0.76 6.52 0.08
CA VAL A 37 0.59 7.30 -1.15
C VAL A 37 1.28 6.55 -2.28
N CYS A 38 0.66 6.43 -3.44
CA CYS A 38 1.35 5.93 -4.63
C CYS A 38 1.28 6.96 -5.75
N PHE A 39 2.31 6.96 -6.60
CA PHE A 39 2.36 7.82 -7.77
C PHE A 39 2.30 6.95 -9.01
N THR A 40 1.29 7.18 -9.84
CA THR A 40 1.16 6.48 -11.11
C THR A 40 2.17 7.02 -12.13
N ASN A 41 2.41 6.28 -13.21
CA ASN A 41 3.24 6.75 -14.33
C ASN A 41 2.73 8.06 -14.95
N GLU A 42 1.44 8.36 -14.78
CA GLU A 42 0.80 9.60 -15.21
C GLU A 42 0.94 10.74 -14.19
N ARG A 43 1.75 10.55 -13.14
CA ARG A 43 1.96 11.49 -12.02
C ARG A 43 0.70 11.77 -11.19
N GLN A 44 -0.31 10.91 -11.27
CA GLN A 44 -1.45 11.01 -10.37
C GLN A 44 -1.04 10.49 -8.99
N ARG A 45 -1.41 11.24 -7.96
CA ARG A 45 -1.19 10.86 -6.57
C ARG A 45 -2.43 10.15 -6.07
N LEU A 46 -2.30 8.88 -5.71
CA LEU A 46 -3.36 8.13 -5.05
C LEU A 46 -3.01 7.98 -3.58
N SER A 47 -4.02 8.05 -2.72
CA SER A 47 -3.90 7.88 -1.28
C SER A 47 -4.77 6.73 -0.83
N PHE A 48 -4.20 5.85 -0.02
CA PHE A 48 -4.85 4.66 0.50
C PHE A 48 -4.68 4.60 2.01
N ILE A 49 -5.73 4.18 2.72
CA ILE A 49 -5.68 3.88 4.14
C ILE A 49 -5.51 2.38 4.33
N VAL A 50 -4.52 1.98 5.13
CA VAL A 50 -4.32 0.57 5.51
C VAL A 50 -5.44 0.14 6.43
N LYS A 51 -6.26 -0.82 6.01
CA LYS A 51 -7.35 -1.39 6.82
C LYS A 51 -6.94 -2.70 7.49
N GLN A 52 -6.09 -3.48 6.83
CA GLN A 52 -5.64 -4.76 7.35
C GLN A 52 -4.24 -5.09 6.84
N ILE A 53 -3.47 -5.79 7.67
CA ILE A 53 -2.15 -6.30 7.34
C ILE A 53 -2.15 -7.81 7.59
N MET A 54 -1.67 -8.58 6.63
CA MET A 54 -1.57 -10.04 6.73
C MET A 54 -0.16 -10.55 6.44
N ILE A 55 0.31 -11.49 7.26
CA ILE A 55 1.51 -12.28 7.02
C ILE A 55 1.16 -13.75 7.24
N TYR A 56 1.46 -14.62 6.26
CA TYR A 56 1.21 -16.08 6.34
C TYR A 56 -0.19 -16.43 6.90
N ARG A 57 -1.24 -15.76 6.39
CA ARG A 57 -2.66 -15.93 6.79
C ARG A 57 -3.00 -15.48 8.22
N LYS A 58 -2.13 -14.72 8.89
CA LYS A 58 -2.41 -14.09 10.19
C LYS A 58 -2.58 -12.59 10.03
N ILE A 59 -3.59 -12.05 10.71
CA ILE A 59 -3.80 -10.60 10.81
C ILE A 59 -2.88 -10.07 11.90
N ILE A 60 -2.15 -9.00 11.58
CA ILE A 60 -1.24 -8.29 12.50
C ILE A 60 -1.57 -6.80 12.48
N SER A 61 -1.17 -6.08 13.53
CA SER A 61 -1.40 -4.64 13.65
C SER A 61 -0.35 -3.79 12.93
N GLU A 62 0.83 -4.37 12.68
CA GLU A 62 2.01 -3.68 12.16
C GLU A 62 2.83 -4.63 11.29
N LEU A 63 3.26 -4.17 10.13
CA LEU A 63 4.20 -4.83 9.25
C LEU A 63 5.57 -4.18 9.42
N ASN A 64 6.48 -4.86 10.10
CA ASN A 64 7.82 -4.35 10.31
C ASN A 64 8.62 -4.31 8.99
N SER A 65 9.49 -3.32 8.89
CA SER A 65 10.46 -3.15 7.81
C SER A 65 11.24 -4.44 7.52
N GLY A 66 11.45 -4.68 6.23
CA GLY A 66 12.14 -5.85 5.71
C GLY A 66 11.26 -7.09 5.51
N LEU A 67 10.05 -7.14 6.09
CA LEU A 67 9.10 -8.25 5.94
C LEU A 67 8.25 -8.13 4.67
N THR A 68 7.80 -9.28 4.17
CA THR A 68 6.79 -9.36 3.10
C THR A 68 5.43 -9.60 3.71
N GLY A 69 4.44 -8.83 3.27
CA GLY A 69 3.06 -8.94 3.72
C GLY A 69 2.06 -8.65 2.60
N GLU A 70 0.79 -8.87 2.93
CA GLU A 70 -0.37 -8.45 2.14
C GLU A 70 -1.09 -7.33 2.89
N LEU A 71 -1.38 -6.24 2.20
CA LEU A 71 -2.10 -5.09 2.72
C LEU A 71 -3.48 -5.02 2.09
N ILE A 72 -4.52 -4.85 2.91
CA ILE A 72 -5.84 -4.45 2.44
C ILE A 72 -5.97 -2.94 2.63
N LEU A 73 -6.25 -2.26 1.53
CA LEU A 73 -6.22 -0.82 1.38
C LEU A 73 -7.61 -0.31 1.01
N MET A 74 -7.97 0.88 1.50
CA MET A 74 -9.19 1.58 1.12
C MET A 74 -8.87 2.99 0.66
N GLY A 75 -9.55 3.47 -0.38
CA GLY A 75 -9.29 4.74 -1.06
C GLY A 75 -10.55 5.21 -1.78
N ASP A 76 -10.69 6.52 -1.99
CA ASP A 76 -11.97 7.12 -2.40
C ASP A 76 -12.16 7.24 -3.92
N GLU A 77 -11.14 6.94 -4.72
CA GLU A 77 -11.18 7.11 -6.17
C GLU A 77 -11.23 5.76 -6.89
N SER A 78 -12.18 5.64 -7.83
CA SER A 78 -12.32 4.50 -8.73
C SER A 78 -11.08 4.39 -9.62
N PHE A 79 -10.14 3.54 -9.21
CA PHE A 79 -8.87 3.35 -9.89
C PHE A 79 -8.85 2.04 -10.69
N ILE A 80 -8.73 2.14 -12.02
CA ILE A 80 -8.70 0.99 -12.94
C ILE A 80 -7.25 0.77 -13.41
N GLY A 81 -6.67 -0.36 -13.03
CA GLY A 81 -5.57 -1.04 -13.74
C GLY A 81 -4.26 -0.28 -13.92
N LEU A 82 -3.29 -0.52 -13.02
CA LEU A 82 -1.88 -0.33 -13.33
C LEU A 82 -1.06 -1.53 -12.87
N GLU A 83 -0.34 -2.13 -13.83
CA GLU A 83 0.76 -3.03 -13.56
C GLU A 83 1.92 -2.22 -12.95
N THR A 84 2.36 -2.62 -11.75
CA THR A 84 3.50 -2.09 -10.96
C THR A 84 3.46 -0.60 -10.59
N VAL A 85 3.04 -0.30 -9.34
CA VAL A 85 3.15 1.03 -8.74
C VAL A 85 3.89 0.94 -7.40
N SER A 86 5.02 1.63 -7.24
CA SER A 86 5.70 1.78 -5.95
C SER A 86 4.87 2.65 -4.99
N MET A 87 4.65 2.19 -3.75
CA MET A 87 4.00 2.99 -2.69
C MET A 87 5.05 3.72 -1.87
N LEU A 88 4.87 5.03 -1.72
CA LEU A 88 5.78 5.98 -1.08
C LEU A 88 5.15 6.57 0.20
N TYR A 89 5.93 6.74 1.26
CA TYR A 89 5.57 7.54 2.42
C TYR A 89 6.00 8.99 2.24
N ARG A 90 5.33 9.90 2.95
CA ARG A 90 5.76 11.29 3.11
C ARG A 90 6.48 11.43 4.45
N GLU A 91 7.78 11.72 4.43
CA GLU A 91 8.46 12.21 5.65
C GLU A 91 8.17 13.71 5.84
N GLN A 92 7.58 14.03 7.02
CA GLN A 92 7.25 15.34 7.60
C GLN A 92 6.00 16.08 7.09
#